data_AF-A0A7S3YV09-F1
#
_entry.id   AF-A0A7S3YV09-F1
#
_cell.length_a   1.000
_cell.length_b   1.000
_cell.length_c   1.000
_cell.angle_alpha   90.00
_cell.angle_beta   90.00
_cell.angle_gamma   90.00
#
_symmetry.space_group_name_H-M   'P 1'
#
loop_
_entity.id
_entity.type
_entity.pdbx_description
1 polymer ?
#
loop_
_entity_poly.entity_id
_entity_poly.type
_entity_poly.pdbx_seq_one_letter_code
_entity_poly.pdbx_strand_id
1 'polypeptide(L)'
;MFRNGVSDINKMFDYTRQYNLRISMPSIDPHKSVISHWNTAHRNISLAYTNFLEINSMLFNHHSIRSFLKMYDPSIIGWGGDFLAFCANGYYSQRSYAVIHDVVAVNPPVRRETGKRELEKIADWDKRAEFWDAYARKSGCKPMYTKKVFSVVHKTGEVDVAETCELEKKCTELYCFDPEATRSCDGVYENVMLPFGTTNADFFANGTLVDRWWTHFNTVTKLEYGA
;
A
#
# COMPACT_ATOMS: atom_id res chain seq x y z
N MET A 1 -0.59 -1.26 14.93
CA MET A 1 -0.13 -2.23 15.95
C MET A 1 -0.73 -3.60 15.65
N PHE A 2 0.07 -4.67 15.68
CA PHE A 2 -0.43 -6.05 15.50
C PHE A 2 -1.19 -6.53 16.74
N ARG A 3 -2.27 -7.31 16.56
CA ARG A 3 -3.09 -7.79 17.69
C ARG A 3 -2.32 -8.72 18.64
N ASN A 4 -1.42 -9.56 18.11
CA ASN A 4 -0.63 -10.53 18.89
C ASN A 4 0.88 -10.24 18.88
N GLY A 5 1.28 -8.99 18.59
CA GLY A 5 2.67 -8.55 18.66
C GLY A 5 3.62 -9.35 17.75
N VAL A 6 4.69 -9.90 18.34
CA VAL A 6 5.78 -10.60 17.62
C VAL A 6 5.30 -11.85 16.88
N SER A 7 4.32 -12.58 17.44
CA SER A 7 3.78 -13.78 16.80
C SER A 7 3.18 -13.46 15.43
N ASP A 8 2.40 -12.38 15.35
CA ASP A 8 1.80 -11.89 14.11
C ASP A 8 2.87 -11.44 13.10
N ILE A 9 3.95 -10.81 13.56
CA ILE A 9 5.08 -10.42 12.70
C ILE A 9 5.75 -11.66 12.09
N ASN A 10 6.04 -12.69 12.89
CA ASN A 10 6.61 -13.93 12.39
C ASN A 10 5.69 -14.62 11.39
N LYS A 11 4.38 -14.63 11.67
CA LYS A 11 3.36 -15.17 10.77
C LYS A 11 3.32 -14.43 9.43
N MET A 12 3.48 -13.11 9.41
CA MET A 12 3.63 -12.34 8.16
C MET A 12 4.83 -12.81 7.32
N PHE A 13 5.97 -13.07 7.96
CA PHE A 13 7.16 -13.61 7.29
C PHE A 13 6.93 -15.04 6.77
N ASP A 14 6.25 -15.89 7.54
CA ASP A 14 5.92 -17.26 7.13
C ASP A 14 5.03 -17.27 5.89
N TYR A 15 3.95 -16.49 5.89
CA TYR A 15 3.08 -16.34 4.72
C TYR A 15 3.85 -15.80 3.50
N THR A 16 4.69 -14.79 3.70
CA THR A 16 5.49 -14.20 2.62
C THR A 16 6.39 -15.25 1.96
N ARG A 17 7.01 -16.14 2.74
CA ARG A 17 7.81 -17.25 2.22
C ARG A 17 6.95 -18.33 1.56
N GLN A 18 5.93 -18.82 2.28
CA GLN A 18 5.08 -19.92 1.86
C GLN A 18 4.39 -19.64 0.50
N TYR A 19 3.88 -18.43 0.31
CA TYR A 19 3.17 -18.03 -0.89
C TYR A 19 4.07 -17.28 -1.90
N ASN A 20 5.38 -17.20 -1.65
CA ASN A 20 6.35 -16.50 -2.49
C ASN A 20 5.90 -15.06 -2.84
N LEU A 21 5.46 -14.32 -1.82
CA LEU A 21 4.97 -12.96 -1.99
C LEU A 21 6.13 -11.98 -2.19
N ARG A 22 5.93 -11.03 -3.10
CA ARG A 22 6.83 -9.88 -3.29
C ARG A 22 6.59 -8.84 -2.22
N ILE A 23 5.32 -8.52 -2.00
CA ILE A 23 4.87 -7.55 -1.01
C ILE A 23 3.60 -8.11 -0.37
N SER A 24 3.51 -8.02 0.94
CA SER A 24 2.31 -8.41 1.68
C SER A 24 1.96 -7.33 2.69
N MET A 25 0.73 -7.34 3.20
CA MET A 25 0.34 -6.51 4.35
C MET A 25 -0.62 -7.30 5.25
N PRO A 26 -0.67 -7.03 6.55
CA PRO A 26 -1.74 -7.56 7.39
C PRO A 26 -3.08 -6.91 7.01
N SER A 27 -4.18 -7.62 7.23
CA SER A 27 -5.51 -6.99 7.17
C SER A 27 -5.71 -5.99 8.30
N ILE A 28 -6.59 -5.01 8.11
CA ILE A 28 -6.86 -3.95 9.07
C ILE A 28 -8.14 -4.26 9.86
N ASP A 29 -8.09 -4.08 11.18
CA ASP A 29 -9.21 -4.25 12.10
C ASP A 29 -10.31 -3.20 11.84
N PRO A 30 -11.46 -3.56 11.25
CA PRO A 30 -12.46 -2.56 10.89
C PRO A 30 -13.19 -1.96 12.09
N HIS A 31 -13.06 -2.52 13.29
CA HIS A 31 -13.71 -2.02 14.49
C HIS A 31 -12.84 -1.06 15.31
N LYS A 32 -11.52 -1.10 15.10
CA LYS A 32 -10.54 -0.33 15.88
C LYS A 32 -9.73 0.65 15.04
N SER A 33 -9.99 0.70 13.74
CA SER A 33 -9.19 1.45 12.78
C SER A 33 -10.04 2.22 11.79
N VAL A 34 -9.45 3.30 11.28
CA VAL A 34 -9.97 3.96 10.08
C VAL A 34 -9.55 3.14 8.88
N ILE A 35 -10.53 2.65 8.11
CA ILE A 35 -10.32 1.91 6.88
C ILE A 35 -10.30 2.90 5.71
N SER A 36 -9.14 3.08 5.09
CA SER A 36 -9.03 3.92 3.89
C SER A 36 -9.39 3.18 2.60
N HIS A 37 -9.25 1.86 2.59
CA HIS A 37 -9.44 1.03 1.40
C HIS A 37 -10.16 -0.27 1.74
N TRP A 38 -11.26 -0.55 1.03
CA TRP A 38 -12.14 -1.70 1.31
C TRP A 38 -11.41 -3.04 1.26
N ASN A 39 -10.45 -3.20 0.35
CA ASN A 39 -9.76 -4.45 0.14
C ASN A 39 -8.76 -4.79 1.26
N THR A 40 -8.41 -3.84 2.13
CA THR A 40 -7.50 -4.06 3.26
C THR A 40 -8.23 -4.45 4.56
N ALA A 41 -9.56 -4.27 4.62
CA ALA A 41 -10.35 -4.60 5.80
C ALA A 41 -10.33 -6.11 6.12
N HIS A 42 -10.28 -6.46 7.40
CA HIS A 42 -10.26 -7.86 7.85
C HIS A 42 -11.50 -8.65 7.40
N ARG A 43 -11.28 -9.93 7.05
CA ARG A 43 -12.28 -10.88 6.53
C ARG A 43 -11.95 -12.28 7.04
N ASN A 44 -12.94 -13.17 7.09
CA ASN A 44 -12.76 -14.56 7.52
C ASN A 44 -12.16 -15.46 6.42
N ILE A 45 -10.96 -15.11 5.95
CA ILE A 45 -10.15 -15.85 4.97
C ILE A 45 -8.68 -15.86 5.43
N SER A 46 -7.80 -16.60 4.76
CA SER A 46 -6.36 -16.65 5.09
C SER A 46 -5.61 -15.49 4.46
N LEU A 47 -5.74 -15.31 3.14
CA LEU A 47 -5.15 -14.19 2.40
C LEU A 47 -5.97 -13.85 1.15
N ALA A 48 -5.79 -12.64 0.63
CA ALA A 48 -6.38 -12.19 -0.62
C ALA A 48 -5.32 -11.58 -1.52
N TYR A 49 -5.16 -12.13 -2.72
CA TYR A 49 -4.27 -11.55 -3.72
C TYR A 49 -4.92 -10.34 -4.35
N THR A 50 -4.17 -9.24 -4.49
CA THR A 50 -4.72 -7.95 -4.90
C THR A 50 -3.69 -7.10 -5.64
N ASN A 51 -4.14 -6.09 -6.38
CA ASN A 51 -3.25 -5.09 -6.98
C ASN A 51 -3.08 -3.83 -6.12
N PHE A 52 -3.54 -3.82 -4.87
CA PHE A 52 -3.41 -2.67 -3.99
C PHE A 52 -3.13 -3.08 -2.55
N LEU A 53 -2.08 -2.51 -1.96
CA LEU A 53 -1.73 -2.62 -0.55
C LEU A 53 -1.46 -1.21 -0.03
N GLU A 54 -1.69 -0.98 1.26
CA GLU A 54 -1.41 0.31 1.92
C GLU A 54 0.02 0.33 2.49
N ILE A 55 0.76 1.39 2.21
CA ILE A 55 2.21 1.55 2.42
C ILE A 55 2.58 1.52 3.89
N ASN A 56 1.65 1.89 4.77
CA ASN A 56 1.87 1.92 6.21
C ASN A 56 2.18 0.56 6.84
N SER A 57 1.84 -0.54 6.15
CA SER A 57 1.94 -1.90 6.70
C SER A 57 2.54 -2.90 5.73
N MET A 58 3.21 -2.43 4.66
CA MET A 58 3.82 -3.32 3.68
C MET A 58 5.03 -4.05 4.24
N LEU A 59 5.03 -5.37 4.10
CA LEU A 59 6.19 -6.23 4.24
C LEU A 59 6.72 -6.59 2.86
N PHE A 60 7.91 -6.11 2.55
CA PHE A 60 8.61 -6.44 1.31
C PHE A 60 9.52 -7.66 1.50
N ASN A 61 9.62 -8.50 0.48
CA ASN A 61 10.77 -9.37 0.38
C ASN A 61 12.03 -8.57 -0.01
N HIS A 62 13.20 -9.19 0.14
CA HIS A 62 14.49 -8.51 -0.04
C HIS A 62 14.71 -7.96 -1.46
N HIS A 63 14.27 -8.66 -2.49
CA HIS A 63 14.37 -8.15 -3.86
C HIS A 63 13.42 -6.96 -4.06
N SER A 64 12.22 -7.07 -3.51
CA SER A 64 11.16 -6.10 -3.75
C SER A 64 11.38 -4.75 -3.07
N ILE A 65 11.96 -4.74 -1.86
CA ILE A 65 12.35 -3.48 -1.21
C ILE A 65 13.47 -2.79 -1.99
N ARG A 66 14.42 -3.54 -2.55
CA ARG A 66 15.50 -2.97 -3.37
C ARG A 66 14.96 -2.33 -4.64
N SER A 67 14.03 -2.99 -5.32
CA SER A 67 13.40 -2.42 -6.51
C SER A 67 12.61 -1.15 -6.17
N PHE A 68 11.84 -1.16 -5.07
CA PHE A 68 11.13 0.02 -4.58
C PHE A 68 12.09 1.19 -4.30
N LEU A 69 13.15 0.96 -3.51
CA LEU A 69 14.10 2.00 -3.14
C LEU A 69 14.91 2.56 -4.31
N LYS A 70 15.09 1.80 -5.40
CA LYS A 70 15.72 2.30 -6.63
C LYS A 70 14.86 3.34 -7.35
N MET A 71 13.53 3.24 -7.21
CA MET A 71 12.60 4.17 -7.83
C MET A 71 12.13 5.27 -6.88
N TYR A 72 12.27 5.06 -5.56
CA TYR A 72 11.80 6.00 -4.54
C TYR A 72 12.32 7.42 -4.76
N ASP A 73 11.37 8.36 -4.81
CA ASP A 73 11.60 9.79 -4.94
C ASP A 73 10.98 10.50 -3.74
N PRO A 74 11.74 11.31 -2.97
CA PRO A 74 11.23 12.02 -1.80
C PRO A 74 10.08 13.00 -2.08
N SER A 75 9.84 13.37 -3.34
CA SER A 75 8.67 14.19 -3.72
C SER A 75 7.35 13.44 -3.60
N ILE A 76 7.37 12.11 -3.51
CA ILE A 76 6.19 11.27 -3.28
C ILE A 76 5.90 11.27 -1.77
N ILE A 77 5.10 12.23 -1.32
CA ILE A 77 4.77 12.41 0.09
C ILE A 77 3.36 11.91 0.38
N GLY A 78 3.25 10.94 1.28
CA GLY A 78 1.98 10.42 1.80
C GLY A 78 1.24 9.51 0.82
N TRP A 79 0.88 10.00 -0.37
CA TRP A 79 0.13 9.27 -1.38
C TRP A 79 1.00 8.96 -2.60
N GLY A 80 0.73 7.82 -3.25
CA GLY A 80 1.51 7.34 -4.39
C GLY A 80 2.60 6.31 -4.05
N GLY A 81 3.06 6.29 -2.80
CA GLY A 81 3.99 5.25 -2.32
C GLY A 81 3.45 3.83 -2.50
N ASP A 82 2.13 3.66 -2.29
CA ASP A 82 1.41 2.42 -2.56
C ASP A 82 1.61 1.96 -4.00
N PHE A 83 1.33 2.85 -4.96
CA PHE A 83 1.40 2.56 -6.38
C PHE A 83 2.85 2.41 -6.87
N LEU A 84 3.78 3.16 -6.30
CA LEU A 84 5.21 3.00 -6.56
C LEU A 84 5.68 1.59 -6.22
N ALA A 85 5.19 1.02 -5.13
CA ALA A 85 5.53 -0.34 -4.71
C ALA A 85 5.19 -1.37 -5.80
N PHE A 86 4.02 -1.25 -6.45
CA PHE A 86 3.63 -2.09 -7.59
C PHE A 86 4.38 -1.73 -8.86
N CYS A 87 4.68 -0.45 -9.09
CA CYS A 87 5.48 -0.02 -10.24
C CYS A 87 6.85 -0.68 -10.26
N ALA A 88 7.56 -0.54 -9.15
CA ALA A 88 8.89 -1.05 -8.99
C ALA A 88 8.96 -2.59 -9.01
N ASN A 89 7.86 -3.26 -8.67
CA ASN A 89 7.81 -4.71 -8.54
C ASN A 89 7.01 -5.41 -9.64
N GLY A 90 6.43 -4.68 -10.58
CA GLY A 90 5.63 -5.20 -11.69
C GLY A 90 4.14 -5.32 -11.35
N TYR A 91 3.31 -4.54 -12.06
CA TYR A 91 1.87 -4.38 -11.82
C TYR A 91 1.01 -5.61 -12.07
N TYR A 92 1.41 -6.48 -13.01
CA TYR A 92 0.50 -7.49 -13.56
C TYR A 92 0.51 -8.82 -12.80
N SER A 93 1.31 -8.93 -11.74
CA SER A 93 1.32 -10.17 -10.96
C SER A 93 0.05 -10.30 -10.14
N GLN A 94 -0.73 -11.33 -10.44
CA GLN A 94 -1.97 -11.64 -9.72
C GLN A 94 -1.74 -12.49 -8.47
N ARG A 95 -0.49 -12.93 -8.21
CA ARG A 95 -0.15 -13.85 -7.10
C ARG A 95 1.06 -13.41 -6.27
N SER A 96 1.62 -12.22 -6.53
CA SER A 96 2.79 -11.75 -5.79
C SER A 96 2.47 -10.75 -4.68
N TYR A 97 1.22 -10.27 -4.61
CA TYR A 97 0.82 -9.23 -3.69
C TYR A 97 -0.44 -9.65 -2.95
N ALA A 98 -0.42 -9.58 -1.62
CA ALA A 98 -1.55 -10.05 -0.85
C ALA A 98 -1.78 -9.31 0.48
N VAL A 99 -3.04 -9.19 0.85
CA VAL A 99 -3.48 -8.90 2.21
C VAL A 99 -3.60 -10.22 2.96
N ILE A 100 -2.86 -10.39 4.05
CA ILE A 100 -2.90 -11.56 4.91
C ILE A 100 -3.95 -11.30 5.98
N HIS A 101 -5.09 -11.98 5.86
CA HIS A 101 -6.22 -11.84 6.79
C HIS A 101 -6.04 -12.65 8.08
N ASP A 102 -5.12 -13.60 8.05
CA ASP A 102 -4.67 -14.38 9.19
C ASP A 102 -3.85 -13.60 10.23
N VAL A 103 -3.46 -12.38 9.86
CA VAL A 103 -2.79 -11.38 10.70
C VAL A 103 -3.60 -10.10 10.64
N VAL A 104 -3.84 -9.47 11.79
CA VAL A 104 -4.67 -8.27 11.87
C VAL A 104 -3.90 -7.15 12.56
N ALA A 105 -3.81 -6.02 11.88
CA ALA A 105 -3.25 -4.78 12.40
C ALA A 105 -4.34 -3.78 12.73
N VAL A 106 -4.08 -2.97 13.76
CA VAL A 106 -4.85 -1.79 14.11
C VAL A 106 -4.09 -0.56 13.59
N ASN A 107 -4.65 0.11 12.59
CA ASN A 107 -4.29 1.48 12.21
C ASN A 107 -4.83 2.44 13.29
N PRO A 108 -3.99 3.24 13.95
CA PRO A 108 -4.44 4.14 15.02
C PRO A 108 -5.52 5.12 14.52
N PRO A 109 -6.54 5.42 15.33
CA PRO A 109 -7.48 6.48 15.00
C PRO A 109 -6.78 7.85 14.97
N VAL A 110 -7.36 8.80 14.24
CA VAL A 110 -6.88 10.19 14.21
C VAL A 110 -6.76 10.71 15.65
N ARG A 111 -5.58 11.25 16.02
CA ARG A 111 -5.39 11.89 17.32
C ARG A 111 -6.36 13.08 17.42
N ARG A 112 -7.31 13.00 18.35
CA ARG A 112 -8.35 14.02 18.55
C ARG A 112 -7.81 15.37 19.04
N GLU A 113 -6.59 15.40 19.58
CA GLU A 113 -6.06 16.53 20.36
C GLU A 113 -5.73 17.77 19.52
N THR A 114 -5.35 17.62 18.25
CA THR A 114 -4.96 18.75 17.38
C THR A 114 -5.99 19.09 16.30
N GLY A 115 -6.96 18.20 16.06
CA GLY A 115 -7.95 18.32 14.99
C GLY A 115 -7.39 18.23 13.55
N LYS A 116 -6.07 18.11 13.37
CA LYS A 116 -5.38 18.01 12.07
C LYS A 116 -4.52 16.75 12.01
N ARG A 117 -4.52 16.08 10.86
CA ARG A 117 -3.62 14.93 10.61
C ARG A 117 -2.18 15.43 10.49
N GLU A 118 -1.20 14.61 10.89
CA GLU A 118 0.23 14.94 10.74
C GLU A 118 0.62 15.29 9.30
N LEU A 119 -0.01 14.61 8.32
CA LEU A 119 0.22 14.88 6.90
C LEU A 119 -0.16 16.32 6.51
N GLU A 120 -1.16 16.92 7.16
CA GLU A 120 -1.60 18.29 6.87
C GLU A 120 -0.56 19.36 7.26
N LYS A 121 0.47 18.98 8.03
CA LYS A 121 1.58 19.86 8.39
C LYS A 121 2.59 20.02 7.25
N ILE A 122 2.52 19.17 6.22
CA ILE A 122 3.43 19.20 5.08
C ILE A 122 2.89 20.17 4.03
N ALA A 123 3.76 21.02 3.50
CA ALA A 123 3.40 21.91 2.39
C ALA A 123 2.90 21.10 1.19
N ASP A 124 1.85 21.61 0.52
CA ASP A 124 1.25 20.99 -0.67
C ASP A 124 0.76 19.55 -0.46
N TRP A 125 0.44 19.15 0.79
CA TRP A 125 -0.07 17.80 1.08
C TRP A 125 -1.34 17.46 0.29
N ASP A 126 -2.14 18.46 -0.05
CA ASP A 126 -3.36 18.37 -0.85
C ASP A 126 -3.05 18.07 -2.33
N LYS A 127 -1.85 18.44 -2.82
CA LYS A 127 -1.39 18.19 -4.19
C LYS A 127 -0.66 16.85 -4.39
N ARG A 128 -0.61 16.01 -3.34
CA ARG A 128 0.04 14.68 -3.39
C ARG A 128 -0.39 13.81 -4.58
N ALA A 129 -1.64 13.94 -5.03
CA ALA A 129 -2.12 13.21 -6.20
C ALA A 129 -1.47 13.68 -7.50
N GLU A 130 -1.36 15.00 -7.69
CA GLU A 130 -0.69 15.61 -8.82
C GLU A 130 0.81 15.27 -8.84
N PHE A 131 1.45 15.26 -7.67
CA PHE A 131 2.86 14.85 -7.55
C PHE A 131 3.07 13.40 -7.97
N TRP A 132 2.19 12.49 -7.54
CA TRP A 132 2.23 11.11 -8.00
C TRP A 132 2.01 11.00 -9.51
N ASP A 133 1.01 11.67 -10.08
CA ASP A 133 0.75 11.62 -11.54
C ASP A 133 1.94 12.15 -12.36
N ALA A 134 2.55 13.25 -11.91
CA ALA A 134 3.74 13.80 -12.54
C ALA A 134 4.92 12.82 -12.46
N TYR A 135 5.17 12.25 -11.28
CA TYR A 135 6.21 11.23 -11.09
C TYR A 135 5.94 9.99 -11.95
N ALA A 136 4.70 9.51 -11.98
CA ALA A 136 4.34 8.28 -12.67
C ALA A 136 4.60 8.40 -14.18
N ARG A 137 4.18 9.54 -14.78
CA ARG A 137 4.48 9.86 -16.18
C ARG A 137 5.97 9.90 -16.47
N LYS A 138 6.75 10.56 -15.61
CA LYS A 138 8.20 10.70 -15.77
C LYS A 138 8.94 9.36 -15.67
N SER A 139 8.49 8.46 -14.80
CA SER A 139 9.14 7.18 -14.50
C SER A 139 8.64 6.01 -15.35
N GLY A 140 7.64 6.22 -16.19
CA GLY A 140 6.98 5.16 -16.96
C GLY A 140 6.05 4.27 -16.12
N CYS A 141 5.74 4.68 -14.89
CA CYS A 141 4.74 4.06 -14.06
C CYS A 141 3.32 4.35 -14.60
N LYS A 142 2.41 3.38 -14.42
CA LYS A 142 0.98 3.60 -14.66
C LYS A 142 0.33 4.19 -13.40
N PRO A 143 -0.47 5.25 -13.51
CA PRO A 143 -1.35 5.67 -12.42
C PRO A 143 -2.46 4.60 -12.30
N MET A 144 -2.35 3.73 -11.29
CA MET A 144 -3.26 2.59 -11.11
C MET A 144 -4.23 2.86 -9.96
N TYR A 145 -5.42 3.38 -10.27
CA TYR A 145 -6.40 3.75 -9.24
C TYR A 145 -7.42 2.65 -8.93
N THR A 146 -7.69 1.78 -9.90
CA THR A 146 -8.63 0.67 -9.75
C THR A 146 -8.03 -0.41 -8.85
N LYS A 147 -8.75 -0.73 -7.77
CA LYS A 147 -8.39 -1.79 -6.84
C LYS A 147 -9.13 -3.06 -7.22
N LYS A 148 -8.43 -4.18 -7.18
CA LYS A 148 -8.95 -5.49 -7.55
C LYS A 148 -8.40 -6.53 -6.59
N VAL A 149 -9.28 -7.42 -6.13
CA VAL A 149 -8.90 -8.70 -5.54
C VAL A 149 -8.96 -9.73 -6.67
N PHE A 150 -7.88 -10.48 -6.86
CA PHE A 150 -7.78 -11.48 -7.94
C PHE A 150 -8.29 -12.85 -7.49
N SER A 151 -7.86 -13.28 -6.30
CA SER A 151 -8.29 -14.54 -5.70
C SER A 151 -8.10 -14.50 -4.19
N VAL A 152 -8.82 -15.36 -3.48
CA VAL A 152 -8.73 -15.52 -2.03
C VAL A 152 -8.30 -16.94 -1.69
N VAL A 153 -7.59 -17.09 -0.59
CA VAL A 153 -7.29 -18.39 0.02
C VAL A 153 -8.08 -18.47 1.31
N HIS A 154 -8.90 -19.50 1.44
CA HIS A 154 -9.73 -19.73 2.64
C HIS A 154 -8.93 -20.37 3.77
N LYS A 155 -9.52 -20.41 4.96
CA LYS A 155 -8.92 -21.09 6.13
C LYS A 155 -8.70 -22.59 5.89
N THR A 156 -9.49 -23.18 5.00
CA THR A 156 -9.38 -24.57 4.53
C THR A 156 -8.21 -24.79 3.56
N GLY A 157 -7.60 -23.71 3.05
CA GLY A 157 -6.57 -23.76 1.99
C GLY A 157 -7.15 -23.73 0.57
N GLU A 158 -8.47 -23.79 0.42
CA GLU A 158 -9.15 -23.66 -0.88
C GLU A 158 -8.92 -22.27 -1.49
N VAL A 159 -8.86 -22.22 -2.82
CA VAL A 159 -8.58 -21.00 -3.57
C VAL A 159 -9.74 -20.67 -4.49
N ASP A 160 -10.36 -19.50 -4.27
CA ASP A 160 -11.44 -19.00 -5.11
C ASP A 160 -10.96 -17.79 -5.92
N VAL A 161 -11.33 -17.75 -7.20
CA VAL A 161 -11.18 -16.54 -8.00
C VAL A 161 -12.19 -15.52 -7.51
N ALA A 162 -11.71 -14.33 -7.14
CA ALA A 162 -12.58 -13.32 -6.57
C ALA A 162 -13.40 -12.64 -7.68
N GLU A 163 -14.73 -12.69 -7.57
CA GLU A 163 -15.60 -11.80 -8.33
C GLU A 163 -15.57 -10.41 -7.67
N THR A 164 -14.87 -9.48 -8.33
CA THR A 164 -14.57 -8.14 -7.79
C THR A 164 -15.80 -7.34 -7.33
N CYS A 165 -16.98 -7.59 -7.93
CA CYS A 165 -18.16 -6.73 -7.78
C CYS A 165 -18.96 -6.98 -6.49
N GLU A 166 -18.96 -8.19 -5.92
CA GLU A 166 -19.73 -8.48 -4.70
C GLU A 166 -19.04 -8.03 -3.42
N LEU A 167 -17.70 -8.03 -3.42
CA LEU A 167 -16.90 -7.68 -2.24
C LEU A 167 -16.90 -6.17 -1.98
N GLU A 168 -16.89 -5.36 -3.03
CA GLU A 168 -17.00 -3.90 -2.93
C GLU A 168 -18.32 -3.51 -2.28
N LYS A 169 -19.45 -4.05 -2.78
CA LYS A 169 -20.80 -3.74 -2.27
C LYS A 169 -20.97 -4.06 -0.79
N LYS A 170 -20.56 -5.26 -0.35
CA LYS A 170 -20.68 -5.66 1.07
C LYS A 170 -19.83 -4.79 1.99
N CYS A 171 -18.63 -4.38 1.56
CA CYS A 171 -17.76 -3.53 2.38
C CYS A 171 -18.30 -2.09 2.51
N THR A 172 -18.89 -1.54 1.45
CA THR A 172 -19.52 -0.20 1.50
C THR A 172 -20.76 -0.17 2.40
N GLU A 173 -21.51 -1.27 2.49
CA GLU A 173 -22.67 -1.39 3.38
C GLU A 173 -22.30 -1.60 4.85
N LEU A 174 -21.22 -2.35 5.13
CA LEU A 174 -20.80 -2.72 6.49
C LEU A 174 -19.92 -1.69 7.20
N TYR A 175 -19.18 -0.90 6.43
CA TYR A 175 -18.22 0.07 6.97
C TYR A 175 -18.52 1.42 6.34
N CYS A 176 -18.82 2.43 7.16
CA CYS A 176 -19.03 3.80 6.70
C CYS A 176 -17.75 4.31 6.03
N PHE A 177 -17.65 4.08 4.71
CA PHE A 177 -16.58 4.59 3.87
C PHE A 177 -16.73 6.10 3.76
N ASP A 178 -15.64 6.83 3.96
CA ASP A 178 -15.58 8.24 3.63
C ASP A 178 -15.77 8.42 2.11
N PRO A 179 -16.90 8.98 1.64
CA PRO A 179 -17.18 9.12 0.22
C PRO A 179 -16.19 10.07 -0.49
N GLU A 180 -15.54 10.97 0.24
CA GLU A 180 -14.57 11.91 -0.35
C GLU A 180 -13.26 11.21 -0.74
N ALA A 181 -12.88 10.12 -0.07
CA ALA A 181 -11.74 9.29 -0.46
C ALA A 181 -11.98 8.50 -1.77
N THR A 182 -13.25 8.31 -2.16
CA THR A 182 -13.65 7.63 -3.40
C THR A 182 -13.91 8.59 -4.57
N ARG A 183 -14.26 9.86 -4.32
CA ARG A 183 -14.60 10.84 -5.38
C ARG A 183 -13.44 11.18 -6.33
N SER A 184 -12.18 10.91 -5.99
CA SER A 184 -11.07 11.10 -6.91
C SER A 184 -10.95 10.02 -8.00
N CYS A 185 -11.81 8.99 -7.99
CA CYS A 185 -11.77 7.92 -9.00
C CYS A 185 -12.75 8.12 -10.18
N ASP A 186 -13.75 9.01 -10.07
CA ASP A 186 -14.88 9.07 -11.02
C ASP A 186 -14.80 10.22 -12.05
N GLY A 187 -13.72 11.00 -12.06
CA GLY A 187 -13.54 12.09 -13.00
C GLY A 187 -12.27 11.93 -13.83
N VAL A 188 -12.41 11.96 -15.16
CA VAL A 188 -11.36 12.05 -16.18
C VAL A 188 -10.85 10.70 -16.73
N TYR A 189 -11.66 10.08 -17.59
CA TYR A 189 -11.13 9.28 -18.70
C TYR A 189 -11.82 9.68 -20.00
N GLU A 190 -11.23 10.65 -20.70
CA GLU A 190 -11.30 10.68 -22.17
C GLU A 190 -9.99 10.11 -22.71
N ASN A 191 -10.15 9.16 -23.63
CA ASN A 191 -9.09 8.35 -24.22
C ASN A 191 -8.02 9.21 -24.92
N VAL A 192 -6.75 9.05 -24.52
CA VAL A 192 -5.62 9.39 -25.41
C VAL A 192 -4.60 8.26 -25.34
N MET A 193 -4.55 7.46 -26.40
CA MET A 193 -3.57 6.41 -26.65
C MET A 193 -2.43 7.01 -27.48
N LEU A 194 -1.18 6.99 -27.00
CA LEU A 194 0.01 7.34 -27.80
C LEU A 194 1.28 6.53 -27.38
N PRO A 195 2.27 6.38 -28.28
CA PRO A 195 3.15 5.21 -28.35
C PRO A 195 4.51 5.36 -27.63
N PHE A 196 5.15 4.21 -27.45
CA PHE A 196 6.39 3.93 -26.69
C PHE A 196 7.70 4.55 -27.24
N GLY A 197 8.65 4.74 -26.33
CA GLY A 197 10.10 4.97 -26.54
C GLY A 197 10.63 5.94 -25.47
N THR A 198 11.72 5.77 -24.73
CA THR A 198 12.94 4.95 -24.81
C THR A 198 13.54 4.79 -23.40
N THR A 199 14.36 3.76 -23.20
CA THR A 199 15.09 3.44 -21.96
C THR A 199 16.24 4.40 -21.67
N ASN A 200 16.57 4.65 -20.40
CA ASN A 200 17.96 4.94 -20.00
C ASN A 200 18.29 4.27 -18.66
N ALA A 201 19.34 3.45 -18.74
CA ALA A 201 20.07 2.88 -17.63
C ALA A 201 21.11 3.88 -17.11
N ASP A 202 21.81 3.46 -16.06
CA ASP A 202 22.91 4.13 -15.37
C ASP A 202 22.50 5.22 -14.40
N PHE A 203 22.20 4.82 -13.15
CA PHE A 203 22.55 5.67 -12.02
C PHE A 203 22.63 4.87 -10.70
N PHE A 204 23.81 4.99 -10.07
CA PHE A 204 24.12 4.74 -8.65
C PHE A 204 24.52 3.33 -8.20
N ALA A 205 25.81 3.05 -8.38
CA ALA A 205 26.64 2.49 -7.32
C ALA A 205 26.89 3.59 -6.28
N ASN A 206 26.37 3.43 -5.06
CA ASN A 206 26.97 3.83 -3.78
C ASN A 206 25.89 3.85 -2.70
N GLY A 207 26.09 3.05 -1.66
CA GLY A 207 25.13 2.67 -0.62
C GLY A 207 24.64 3.75 0.35
N THR A 208 24.45 5.00 -0.11
CA THR A 208 24.10 6.14 0.76
C THR A 208 22.60 6.33 1.02
N LEU A 209 21.73 5.61 0.31
CA LEU A 209 20.26 5.79 0.41
C LEU A 209 19.67 5.09 1.64
N VAL A 210 20.19 3.93 2.03
CA VAL A 210 19.71 3.17 3.21
C VAL A 210 20.02 3.92 4.50
N ASP A 211 21.21 4.53 4.61
CA ASP A 211 21.63 5.29 5.80
C ASP A 211 20.83 6.58 5.96
N ARG A 212 20.47 7.25 4.85
CA ARG A 212 19.61 8.44 4.89
C ARG A 212 18.18 8.10 5.32
N TRP A 213 17.65 6.95 4.87
CA TRP A 213 16.33 6.47 5.30
C TRP A 213 16.31 6.13 6.79
N TRP A 214 17.31 5.40 7.29
CA TRP A 214 17.43 5.07 8.72
C TRP A 214 17.56 6.32 9.60
N THR A 215 18.31 7.33 9.14
CA THR A 215 18.50 8.59 9.87
C THR A 215 17.21 9.41 9.90
N HIS A 216 16.49 9.52 8.78
CA HIS A 216 15.21 10.22 8.72
C HIS A 216 14.14 9.52 9.58
N PHE A 217 14.01 8.20 9.50
CA PHE A 217 13.07 7.41 10.29
C PHE A 217 13.34 7.52 11.80
N ASN A 218 14.61 7.53 12.24
CA ASN A 218 14.98 7.73 13.64
C ASN A 218 14.80 9.17 14.14
N THR A 219 14.88 10.15 13.25
CA THR A 219 14.68 11.56 13.61
C THR A 219 13.20 11.83 13.85
N VAL A 220 12.32 11.24 13.03
CA VAL A 220 10.87 11.31 13.20
C VAL A 220 10.44 10.57 14.48
N THR A 221 10.94 9.36 14.73
CA THR A 221 10.55 8.60 15.93
C THR A 221 11.09 9.18 17.26
N LYS A 222 12.27 9.83 17.27
CA LYS A 222 12.77 10.52 18.47
C LYS A 222 11.99 11.77 18.84
N LEU A 223 11.42 12.47 17.86
CA LEU A 223 10.55 13.63 18.10
C LEU A 223 9.15 13.21 18.58
N GLU A 224 8.73 11.97 18.30
CA GLU A 224 7.38 11.47 18.59
C GLU A 224 7.23 10.73 19.93
N TYR A 225 8.34 10.25 20.52
CA TYR A 225 8.24 9.36 21.68
C TYR A 225 8.93 9.81 22.97
N GLY A 226 9.66 10.93 23.00
CA GLY A 226 10.25 11.47 24.24
C GLY A 226 11.16 10.49 24.97
N ALA A 227 12.49 10.67 24.88
CA ALA A 227 13.41 9.98 25.78
C ALA A 227 13.16 10.41 27.24
#